data_AF-A0A232ELL0-F1
#
_entry.id   AF-A0A232ELL0-F1
#
_cell.length_a   1.000
_cell.length_b   1.000
_cell.length_c   1.000
_cell.angle_alpha   90.00
_cell.angle_beta   90.00
_cell.angle_gamma   90.00
#
_symmetry.space_group_name_H-M   'P 1'
#
loop_
_entity.id
_entity.type
_entity.pdbx_description
1 polymer ?
#
loop_
_entity_poly.entity_id
_entity_poly.type
_entity_poly.pdbx_seq_one_letter_code
_entity_poly.pdbx_strand_id
1 'polypeptide(L)'
;MMTRENMHEESSIRMKIVKLMALLKVRFPASIASKEEQIIEQYPNLSNHYRACIEQIERMKSRKFIDSCTLYDLLVKCHSKFAELFRNLAFERNFKLYDLSEFSTYAKDMVRAFESAQKLYHSMVEQEEVINEAVYDTLSHIIVRGRPLYS
;
A
#
# COMPACT_ATOMS: atom_id res chain seq x y z
N MET A 1 -27.11 22.30 -18.02
CA MET A 1 -26.86 20.98 -18.66
C MET A 1 -25.50 20.49 -18.20
N MET A 2 -25.43 19.38 -17.45
CA MET A 2 -24.16 18.73 -17.15
C MET A 2 -23.69 17.96 -18.38
N THR A 3 -22.43 18.14 -18.78
CA THR A 3 -21.79 17.43 -19.89
C THR A 3 -21.48 15.97 -19.50
N ARG A 4 -21.42 15.07 -20.49
CA ARG A 4 -21.13 13.64 -20.27
C ARG A 4 -19.79 13.39 -19.55
N GLU A 5 -18.82 14.28 -19.74
CA GLU A 5 -17.52 14.24 -19.07
C GLU A 5 -17.65 14.48 -17.56
N ASN A 6 -18.43 15.49 -17.14
CA ASN A 6 -18.68 15.79 -15.73
C ASN A 6 -19.38 14.62 -15.02
N MET A 7 -20.33 13.96 -15.69
CA MET A 7 -21.01 12.79 -15.12
C MET A 7 -20.10 11.58 -14.92
N HIS A 8 -19.16 11.36 -15.86
CA HIS A 8 -18.19 10.26 -15.76
C HIS A 8 -17.16 10.52 -14.66
N GLU A 9 -16.71 11.76 -14.51
CA GLU A 9 -15.77 12.16 -13.47
C GLU A 9 -16.39 12.05 -12.06
N GLU A 10 -17.63 12.53 -11.86
CA GLU A 10 -18.35 12.37 -10.60
C GLU A 10 -18.61 10.91 -10.24
N SER A 11 -18.90 10.06 -11.24
CA SER A 11 -19.01 8.61 -11.05
C SER A 11 -17.67 8.01 -10.60
N SER A 12 -16.57 8.40 -11.25
CA SER A 12 -15.21 7.96 -10.93
C SER A 12 -14.77 8.37 -9.52
N ILE A 13 -15.06 9.61 -9.11
CA ILE A 13 -14.77 10.12 -7.76
C ILE A 13 -15.54 9.32 -6.71
N ARG A 14 -16.83 9.06 -6.92
CA ARG A 14 -17.65 8.26 -6.00
C ARG A 14 -17.09 6.85 -5.81
N MET A 15 -16.68 6.18 -6.89
CA MET A 15 -16.07 4.83 -6.78
C MET A 15 -14.76 4.86 -5.98
N LYS A 16 -13.92 5.89 -6.16
CA LYS A 16 -12.70 6.06 -5.35
C LYS A 16 -13.00 6.28 -3.87
N ILE A 17 -14.04 7.06 -3.53
CA ILE A 17 -14.46 7.27 -2.14
C ILE A 17 -14.94 5.96 -1.52
N VAL A 18 -15.79 5.20 -2.23
CA VAL A 18 -16.29 3.90 -1.77
C VAL A 18 -15.14 2.92 -1.53
N LYS A 19 -14.16 2.89 -2.43
CA LYS A 19 -12.96 2.06 -2.31
C LYS A 19 -12.12 2.41 -1.07
N LEU A 20 -11.97 3.71 -0.78
CA LEU A 20 -11.26 4.19 0.41
C LEU A 20 -12.03 3.83 1.69
N MET A 21 -13.36 3.99 1.68
CA MET A 21 -14.21 3.59 2.80
C MET A 21 -14.10 2.08 3.07
N ALA A 22 -14.12 1.24 2.03
CA ALA A 22 -13.96 -0.21 2.21
C ALA A 22 -12.61 -0.53 2.88
N LEU A 23 -11.53 0.13 2.47
CA LEU A 23 -10.21 -0.04 3.07
C LEU A 23 -10.19 0.40 4.55
N LEU A 24 -10.80 1.56 4.84
CA LEU A 24 -10.91 2.07 6.20
C LEU A 24 -11.79 1.17 7.08
N LYS A 25 -12.87 0.57 6.55
CA LYS A 25 -13.75 -0.34 7.30
C LYS A 25 -12.98 -1.56 7.76
N VAL A 26 -12.24 -2.14 6.83
CA VAL A 26 -11.45 -3.35 7.08
C VAL A 26 -10.30 -3.07 8.05
N ARG A 27 -9.69 -1.88 7.94
CA ARG A 27 -8.58 -1.46 8.81
C ARG A 27 -9.03 -1.05 10.21
N PHE A 28 -10.19 -0.41 10.31
CA PHE A 28 -10.73 0.18 11.53
C PHE A 28 -12.23 -0.13 11.65
N PRO A 29 -12.61 -1.37 12.01
CA PRO A 29 -14.01 -1.81 11.99
C PRO A 29 -14.93 -0.98 12.87
N ALA A 30 -14.39 -0.41 13.96
CA ALA A 30 -15.12 0.40 14.93
C ALA A 30 -15.24 1.89 14.55
N SER A 31 -14.51 2.38 13.54
CA SER A 31 -14.43 3.83 13.26
C SER A 31 -15.29 4.31 12.10
N ILE A 32 -15.70 3.43 11.19
CA ILE A 32 -16.65 3.82 10.13
C ILE A 32 -18.04 3.73 10.73
N ALA A 33 -18.59 4.90 11.01
CA ALA A 33 -19.92 5.05 11.57
C ALA A 33 -20.96 4.43 10.63
N SER A 34 -22.00 3.86 11.23
CA SER A 34 -23.09 3.21 10.49
C SER A 34 -23.80 4.15 9.51
N LYS A 35 -23.65 5.47 9.65
CA LYS A 35 -24.32 6.47 8.81
C LYS A 35 -23.79 6.48 7.38
N GLU A 36 -22.48 6.44 7.18
CA GLU A 36 -21.89 6.42 5.84
C GLU A 36 -22.18 5.10 5.13
N GLU A 37 -22.22 3.98 5.86
CA GLU A 37 -22.65 2.68 5.32
C GLU A 37 -24.14 2.70 4.94
N GLN A 38 -25.02 3.25 5.79
CA GLN A 38 -26.43 3.42 5.48
C GLN A 38 -26.66 4.26 4.22
N ILE A 39 -25.84 5.30 3.99
CA ILE A 39 -25.92 6.09 2.76
C ILE A 39 -25.52 5.23 1.55
N ILE A 40 -24.44 4.46 1.63
CA ILE A 40 -24.02 3.56 0.55
C ILE A 40 -25.08 2.51 0.24
N GLU A 41 -25.73 1.96 1.26
CA GLU A 41 -26.78 0.94 1.13
C GLU A 41 -28.01 1.44 0.36
N GLN A 42 -28.30 2.74 0.39
CA GLN A 42 -29.39 3.34 -0.38
C GLN A 42 -29.15 3.32 -1.89
N TYR A 43 -27.91 3.10 -2.33
CA TYR A 43 -27.53 3.09 -3.75
C TYR A 43 -26.99 1.71 -4.14
N PRO A 44 -27.78 0.84 -4.81
CA PRO A 44 -27.41 -0.55 -5.08
C PRO A 44 -26.06 -0.72 -5.79
N ASN A 45 -25.75 0.15 -6.76
CA ASN A 45 -24.49 0.10 -7.49
C ASN A 45 -23.28 0.39 -6.59
N LEU A 46 -23.40 1.36 -5.69
CA LEU A 46 -22.33 1.71 -4.74
C LEU A 46 -22.19 0.65 -3.65
N SER A 47 -23.32 0.12 -3.15
CA SER A 47 -23.33 -0.97 -2.18
C SER A 47 -22.66 -2.24 -2.72
N ASN A 48 -22.97 -2.63 -3.96
CA ASN A 48 -22.32 -3.76 -4.61
C ASN A 48 -20.82 -3.53 -4.80
N HIS A 49 -20.42 -2.33 -5.23
CA HIS A 49 -19.01 -1.99 -5.37
C HIS A 49 -18.27 -1.99 -4.03
N TYR A 50 -18.88 -1.45 -2.97
CA TYR A 50 -18.35 -1.44 -1.61
C TYR A 50 -18.10 -2.87 -1.09
N ARG A 51 -19.09 -3.76 -1.23
CA ARG A 51 -18.95 -5.16 -0.82
C ARG A 51 -17.86 -5.88 -1.59
N ALA A 52 -17.80 -5.70 -2.92
CA ALA A 52 -16.75 -6.27 -3.76
C ALA A 52 -15.36 -5.77 -3.35
N CYS A 53 -15.22 -4.50 -2.97
CA CYS A 53 -13.98 -3.95 -2.45
C CYS A 53 -13.59 -4.62 -1.12
N ILE A 54 -14.52 -4.76 -0.17
CA ILE A 54 -14.27 -5.45 1.11
C ILE A 54 -13.81 -6.89 0.85
N GLU A 55 -14.51 -7.66 0.02
CA GLU A 55 -14.16 -9.04 -0.31
C GLU A 55 -12.77 -9.16 -0.93
N GLN A 56 -12.39 -8.21 -1.78
CA GLN A 56 -11.06 -8.19 -2.37
C GLN A 56 -9.99 -7.83 -1.34
N ILE A 57 -10.26 -6.90 -0.42
CA ILE A 57 -9.34 -6.57 0.69
C ILE A 57 -9.15 -7.76 1.62
N GLU A 58 -10.22 -8.44 2.01
CA GLU A 58 -10.13 -9.64 2.87
C GLU A 58 -9.33 -10.76 2.19
N ARG A 59 -9.50 -10.96 0.87
CA ARG A 59 -8.63 -11.86 0.11
C ARG A 59 -7.17 -11.42 0.12
N MET A 60 -6.88 -10.13 -0.05
CA MET A 60 -5.52 -9.61 -0.01
C MET A 60 -4.80 -9.85 1.33
N LYS A 61 -5.54 -9.96 2.45
CA LYS A 61 -4.95 -10.28 3.77
C LYS A 61 -4.35 -11.68 3.86
N SER A 62 -4.89 -12.65 3.11
CA SER A 62 -4.37 -14.02 3.09
C SER A 62 -3.34 -14.26 1.98
N ARG A 63 -3.18 -13.31 1.05
CA ARG A 63 -2.24 -13.40 -0.06
C ARG A 63 -0.88 -12.83 0.33
N LYS A 64 0.00 -13.72 0.78
CA LYS A 64 1.43 -13.44 0.94
C LYS A 64 2.14 -13.51 -0.40
N PHE A 65 2.99 -12.54 -0.69
CA PHE A 65 3.95 -12.62 -1.80
C PHE A 65 5.40 -12.79 -1.30
N ILE A 66 5.61 -12.56 0.00
CA ILE A 66 6.75 -13.05 0.81
C ILE A 66 6.25 -13.42 2.21
N ASP A 67 7.03 -14.17 2.99
CA ASP A 67 6.60 -14.71 4.29
C ASP A 67 6.13 -13.64 5.31
N SER A 68 6.74 -12.45 5.26
CA SER A 68 6.48 -11.35 6.18
C SER A 68 5.57 -10.24 5.63
N CYS A 69 5.08 -10.36 4.39
CA CYS A 69 4.29 -9.32 3.74
C CYS A 69 3.16 -9.88 2.86
N THR A 70 1.97 -9.38 3.12
CA THR A 70 0.75 -9.63 2.33
C THR A 70 0.54 -8.53 1.29
N LEU A 71 -0.31 -8.79 0.29
CA LEU A 71 -0.77 -7.73 -0.62
C LEU A 71 -1.54 -6.63 0.12
N TYR A 72 -2.29 -6.99 1.17
CA TYR A 72 -2.99 -6.01 2.00
C TYR A 72 -2.01 -5.03 2.67
N ASP A 73 -0.86 -5.53 3.13
CA ASP A 73 0.16 -4.70 3.77
C ASP A 73 0.66 -3.57 2.87
N LEU A 74 0.67 -3.76 1.54
CA LEU A 74 1.01 -2.74 0.55
C LEU A 74 0.12 -1.50 0.64
N LEU A 75 -1.13 -1.70 1.04
CA LEU A 75 -2.15 -0.64 1.09
C LEU A 75 -2.17 0.09 2.44
N VAL A 76 -1.67 -0.54 3.52
CA VAL A 76 -1.89 -0.04 4.89
C VAL A 76 -0.62 0.21 5.70
N LYS A 77 0.50 -0.46 5.40
CA LYS A 77 1.76 -0.23 6.12
C LYS A 77 2.33 1.14 5.76
N CYS A 78 3.00 1.77 6.72
CA CYS A 78 3.71 3.02 6.45
C CYS A 78 4.92 2.77 5.54
N HIS A 79 5.24 3.75 4.69
CA HIS A 79 6.31 3.62 3.71
C HIS A 79 7.68 3.30 4.32
N SER A 80 7.96 3.75 5.56
CA SER A 80 9.23 3.48 6.25
C SER A 80 9.42 1.98 6.57
N LYS A 81 8.42 1.34 7.21
CA LYS A 81 8.44 -0.10 7.48
C LYS A 81 8.45 -0.93 6.19
N PHE A 82 7.90 -0.35 5.13
CA PHE A 82 7.83 -0.99 3.84
C PHE A 82 9.17 -0.89 3.08
N ALA A 83 9.87 0.24 3.19
CA ALA A 83 11.23 0.42 2.67
C ALA A 83 12.25 -0.54 3.29
N GLU A 84 12.07 -0.93 4.56
CA GLU A 84 12.92 -1.95 5.19
C GLU A 84 12.86 -3.32 4.49
N LEU A 85 11.73 -3.66 3.85
CA LEU A 85 11.59 -4.94 3.14
C LEU A 85 12.45 -5.01 1.87
N PHE A 86 12.82 -3.87 1.29
CA PHE A 86 13.73 -3.81 0.14
C PHE A 86 15.17 -4.26 0.48
N ARG A 87 15.50 -4.42 1.77
CA ARG A 87 16.74 -5.10 2.18
C ARG A 87 16.82 -6.56 1.72
N ASN A 88 15.66 -7.19 1.48
CA ASN A 88 15.59 -8.54 0.97
C ASN A 88 15.33 -8.49 -0.55
N LEU A 89 16.33 -8.86 -1.37
CA LEU A 89 16.18 -8.90 -2.84
C LEU A 89 15.03 -9.81 -3.32
N ALA A 90 14.65 -10.83 -2.53
CA ALA A 90 13.50 -11.67 -2.84
C ALA A 90 12.18 -10.89 -2.81
N PHE A 91 12.10 -9.82 -2.02
CA PHE A 91 10.93 -8.97 -1.93
C PHE A 91 10.61 -8.28 -3.27
N GLU A 92 11.59 -7.57 -3.83
CA GLU A 92 11.44 -6.88 -5.11
C GLU A 92 11.16 -7.86 -6.24
N ARG A 93 11.91 -8.97 -6.28
CA ARG A 93 11.74 -9.99 -7.31
C ARG A 93 10.35 -10.61 -7.26
N ASN A 94 9.89 -11.01 -6.07
CA ASN A 94 8.60 -11.67 -5.93
C ASN A 94 7.44 -10.73 -6.26
N PHE A 95 7.53 -9.46 -5.88
CA PHE A 95 6.48 -8.49 -6.21
C PHE A 95 6.40 -8.24 -7.73
N LYS A 96 7.53 -8.06 -8.42
CA LYS A 96 7.58 -7.84 -9.88
C LYS A 96 7.01 -9.01 -10.69
N LEU A 97 7.11 -10.23 -10.16
CA LEU A 97 6.58 -11.45 -10.79
C LEU A 97 5.12 -11.74 -10.41
N TYR A 98 4.56 -11.02 -9.44
CA TYR A 98 3.22 -11.30 -8.94
C TYR A 98 2.16 -10.75 -9.89
N ASP A 99 1.22 -11.61 -10.31
CA ASP A 99 0.08 -11.16 -11.10
C ASP A 99 -0.98 -10.48 -10.22
N LEU A 100 -1.18 -9.18 -10.44
CA LEU A 100 -2.16 -8.36 -9.73
C LEU A 100 -3.54 -8.33 -10.42
N SER A 101 -3.76 -9.11 -11.47
CA SER A 101 -5.03 -9.15 -12.22
C SER A 101 -6.24 -9.47 -11.32
N GLU A 102 -6.09 -10.41 -10.38
CA GLU A 102 -7.10 -10.76 -9.35
C GLU A 102 -7.46 -9.55 -8.47
N PHE A 103 -6.54 -8.60 -8.32
CA PHE A 103 -6.62 -7.45 -7.43
C PHE A 103 -6.75 -6.11 -8.18
N SER A 104 -7.26 -6.14 -9.42
CA SER A 104 -7.29 -5.02 -10.36
C SER A 104 -7.80 -3.69 -9.78
N THR A 105 -8.81 -3.73 -8.90
CA THR A 105 -9.34 -2.54 -8.21
C THR A 105 -8.23 -1.80 -7.46
N TYR A 106 -7.34 -2.52 -6.77
CA TYR A 106 -6.28 -1.98 -5.93
C TYR A 106 -4.88 -2.05 -6.57
N ALA A 107 -4.72 -2.75 -7.71
CA ALA A 107 -3.45 -2.99 -8.37
C ALA A 107 -2.61 -1.72 -8.56
N LYS A 108 -3.21 -0.63 -9.07
CA LYS A 108 -2.51 0.64 -9.27
C LYS A 108 -2.01 1.27 -7.98
N ASP A 109 -2.76 1.16 -6.90
CA ASP A 109 -2.33 1.72 -5.61
C ASP A 109 -1.24 0.86 -4.96
N MET A 110 -1.30 -0.46 -5.12
CA MET A 110 -0.24 -1.37 -4.68
C MET A 110 1.07 -1.11 -5.42
N VAL A 111 1.02 -0.93 -6.74
CA VAL A 111 2.20 -0.56 -7.56
C VAL A 111 2.77 0.79 -7.11
N ARG A 112 1.92 1.81 -6.92
CA ARG A 112 2.37 3.12 -6.45
C ARG A 112 3.03 3.05 -5.06
N ALA A 113 2.46 2.27 -4.14
CA ALA A 113 3.02 2.09 -2.80
C ALA A 113 4.39 1.39 -2.86
N PHE A 114 4.51 0.36 -3.72
CA PHE A 114 5.77 -0.31 -4.02
C PHE A 114 6.84 0.64 -4.55
N GLU A 115 6.54 1.39 -5.62
CA GLU A 115 7.48 2.35 -6.21
C GLU A 115 7.89 3.45 -5.22
N SER A 116 6.96 3.90 -4.39
CA SER A 116 7.22 4.95 -3.38
C SER A 116 8.19 4.45 -2.31
N ALA A 117 8.01 3.22 -1.82
CA ALA A 117 8.93 2.63 -0.86
C ALA A 117 10.28 2.26 -1.46
N GLN A 118 10.32 1.85 -2.74
CA GLN A 118 11.57 1.64 -3.46
C GLN A 118 12.39 2.92 -3.52
N LYS A 119 11.77 4.04 -3.91
CA LYS A 119 12.42 5.36 -3.94
C LYS A 119 12.93 5.78 -2.57
N LEU A 120 12.13 5.57 -1.53
CA LEU A 120 12.53 5.88 -0.15
C LEU A 120 13.75 5.04 0.27
N TYR A 121 13.75 3.75 -0.04
CA TYR A 121 14.87 2.86 0.26
C TYR A 121 16.17 3.32 -0.43
N HIS A 122 16.11 3.66 -1.72
CA HIS A 122 17.28 4.16 -2.44
C HIS A 122 17.82 5.45 -1.83
N SER A 123 16.94 6.40 -1.50
CA SER A 123 17.33 7.63 -0.82
C SER A 123 17.98 7.37 0.56
N MET A 124 17.49 6.37 1.31
CA MET A 124 18.11 5.96 2.58
C MET A 124 19.49 5.31 2.40
N VAL A 125 19.72 4.59 1.30
CA VAL A 125 21.03 3.99 0.98
C VAL A 125 22.03 5.09 0.59
N GLU A 126 21.64 6.02 -0.28
CA GLU A 126 22.48 7.16 -0.66
C GLU A 126 22.89 8.00 0.56
N GLN A 127 21.96 8.27 1.48
CA GLN A 127 22.27 9.00 2.71
C GLN A 127 23.26 8.22 3.61
N GLU A 128 23.16 6.89 3.68
CA GLU A 128 24.12 6.08 4.43
C GLU A 128 25.51 6.15 3.82
N GLU A 129 25.63 6.14 2.49
CA GLU A 129 26.91 6.26 1.80
C GLU A 129 27.59 7.61 2.10
N VAL A 130 26.83 8.71 2.03
CA VAL A 130 27.35 10.06 2.36
C VAL A 130 27.79 10.15 3.82
N ILE A 131 27.01 9.59 4.76
CA ILE A 131 27.38 9.55 6.18
C ILE A 131 28.65 8.72 6.37
N ASN A 132 28.74 7.56 5.73
CA ASN A 132 29.92 6.71 5.82
C ASN A 132 31.15 7.43 5.30
N GLU A 133 31.08 8.08 4.13
CA GLU A 133 32.18 8.88 3.57
C GLU A 133 32.65 9.98 4.53
N ALA A 134 31.72 10.79 5.04
CA ALA A 134 32.05 11.86 6.00
C ALA A 134 32.65 11.34 7.31
N VAL A 135 32.21 10.15 7.74
CA VAL A 135 32.69 9.52 8.98
C VAL A 135 34.03 8.81 8.79
N TYR A 136 34.32 8.23 7.63
CA TYR A 136 35.63 7.65 7.34
C TYR A 136 36.77 8.66 7.50
N ASP A 137 36.52 9.93 7.18
CA ASP A 137 37.49 11.03 7.36
C ASP A 137 37.64 11.48 8.82
N THR A 138 36.72 11.09 9.72
CA THR A 138 36.63 11.62 11.09
C THR A 138 36.79 10.56 12.19
N LEU A 139 36.39 9.31 11.95
CA LEU A 139 36.42 8.20 12.91
C LEU A 139 37.07 6.97 12.29
N SER A 140 37.94 6.29 13.04
CA SER A 140 38.67 5.08 12.62
C SER A 140 37.79 3.82 12.44
N HIS A 141 36.46 3.95 12.46
CA HIS A 141 35.52 2.84 12.44
C HIS A 141 34.43 3.05 11.40
N ILE A 142 34.16 1.99 10.64
CA ILE A 142 33.06 1.93 9.67
C ILE A 142 31.74 1.95 10.43
N ILE A 143 30.83 2.88 10.10
CA ILE A 143 29.44 2.76 10.55
C ILE A 143 28.79 1.67 9.72
N VAL A 144 28.53 0.54 10.35
CA VAL A 144 27.85 -0.59 9.71
C VAL A 144 26.40 -0.61 10.19
N ARG A 145 25.45 -0.72 9.25
CA ARG A 145 24.02 -0.91 9.57
C ARG A 145 23.83 -2.11 10.51
N GLY A 146 23.22 -1.88 11.67
CA GLY A 146 22.78 -2.95 12.57
C GLY A 146 21.75 -3.84 11.88
N ARG A 147 22.06 -5.13 11.72
CA ARG A 147 21.06 -6.11 11.29
C ARG A 147 19.98 -6.21 12.38
N PRO A 148 18.69 -6.26 12.01
CA PRO A 148 17.69 -6.73 12.96
C PRO A 148 18.08 -8.15 13.38
N LEU A 149 18.30 -8.36 14.67
CA LEU A 149 18.37 -9.68 15.25
C LEU A 149 16.97 -10.28 15.15
N TYR A 150 16.71 -11.08 14.12
CA TYR A 150 15.54 -11.94 14.11
C TYR A 150 15.90 -13.21 14.90
N SER A 151 15.34 -13.31 16.11
CA SER A 151 15.04 -14.54 16.83
C SER A 151 13.62 -14.99 16.50
#